data_AF-A0A8I0K8A8-F1
#
_entry.id   AF-A0A8I0K8A8-F1
#
_cell.length_a   1.000
_cell.length_b   1.000
_cell.length_c   1.000
_cell.angle_alpha   90.00
_cell.angle_beta   90.00
_cell.angle_gamma   90.00
#
_symmetry.space_group_name_H-M   'P 1'
#
loop_
_entity.id
_entity.type
_entity.pdbx_description
1 polymer ?
#
loop_
_entity_poly.entity_id
_entity_poly.type
_entity_poly.pdbx_seq_one_letter_code
_entity_poly.pdbx_strand_id
1 'polypeptide(L)'
;VGVGVCMQSDKIEPALAINKELEIQFVLGYTPLEFRDALHMIAEGKVNCSPLITGVVGLEGVTNAFEALRDPEQHAKILIDPKRSGSDIQLMSH
;
A
#
# COMPACT_ATOMS: atom_id res chain seq x y z
N VAL A 1 5.66 -3.09 14.30
CA VAL A 1 4.56 -2.59 13.45
C VAL A 1 4.60 -1.08 13.47
N GLY A 2 4.75 -0.49 12.28
CA GLY A 2 4.82 0.94 12.03
C GLY A 2 5.33 1.06 10.61
N VAL A 3 4.44 1.23 9.64
CA VAL A 3 4.83 1.23 8.22
C VAL A 3 3.93 2.18 7.46
N GLY A 4 4.54 3.15 6.79
CA GLY A 4 3.85 4.15 5.96
C GLY A 4 4.46 5.54 6.01
N VAL A 5 5.39 5.82 6.93
CA VAL A 5 6.11 7.10 7.00
C VAL A 5 7.62 6.86 6.93
N CYS A 6 8.29 7.59 6.05
CA CYS A 6 9.76 7.59 5.96
C CYS A 6 10.32 8.42 7.12
N MET A 7 11.27 7.87 7.88
CA MET A 7 11.96 8.59 8.96
C MET A 7 13.33 9.12 8.53
N GLN A 8 13.74 8.85 7.29
CA GLN A 8 14.96 9.38 6.71
C GLN A 8 14.72 10.81 6.22
N SER A 9 15.71 11.69 6.39
CA SER A 9 15.62 13.06 5.87
C SER A 9 15.60 13.07 4.34
N ASP A 10 14.59 13.74 3.79
CA ASP A 10 14.52 14.08 2.37
C ASP A 10 15.44 15.28 2.06
N LYS A 11 16.03 15.29 0.87
CA LYS A 11 16.81 16.42 0.35
C LYS A 11 16.06 17.05 -0.81
N ILE A 12 15.91 18.37 -0.78
CA ILE A 12 15.29 19.15 -1.85
C ILE A 12 16.26 20.21 -2.35
N GLU A 13 16.08 20.65 -3.59
CA GLU A 13 16.81 21.76 -4.22
C GLU A 13 15.88 22.98 -4.35
N PRO A 14 15.84 23.90 -3.36
CA PRO A 14 14.83 24.96 -3.32
C PRO A 14 14.87 25.91 -4.52
N ALA A 15 16.06 26.13 -5.09
CA ALA A 15 16.23 26.98 -6.27
C ALA A 15 15.46 26.46 -7.49
N LEU A 16 15.34 25.13 -7.66
CA LEU A 16 14.55 24.54 -8.76
C LEU A 16 13.05 24.74 -8.54
N ALA A 17 12.59 24.58 -7.28
CA ALA A 17 11.20 24.78 -6.92
C ALA A 17 10.75 26.24 -7.12
N ILE A 18 11.58 27.21 -6.72
CA ILE A 18 11.29 28.65 -6.90
C ILE A 18 11.15 29.01 -8.38
N ASN A 19 12.07 28.56 -9.24
CA ASN A 19 12.05 28.89 -10.67
C ASN A 19 10.81 28.38 -11.42
N LYS A 20 10.12 27.40 -10.85
CA LYS A 20 8.91 26.80 -11.41
C LYS A 20 7.67 27.07 -10.55
N GLU A 21 7.83 27.90 -9.51
CA GLU A 21 6.77 28.24 -8.55
C GLU A 21 6.05 26.99 -8.01
N LEU A 22 6.82 25.93 -7.68
CA LEU A 22 6.26 24.64 -7.25
C LEU A 22 5.74 24.71 -5.81
N GLU A 23 4.60 24.06 -5.58
CA GLU A 23 4.05 23.79 -4.25
C GLU A 23 4.39 22.37 -3.79
N ILE A 24 4.77 22.21 -2.52
CA ILE A 24 5.02 20.91 -1.88
C ILE A 24 4.05 20.77 -0.71
N GLN A 25 3.13 19.82 -0.82
CA GLN A 25 2.14 19.53 0.22
C GLN A 25 2.35 18.11 0.77
N PHE A 26 2.38 17.98 2.10
CA PHE A 26 2.47 16.69 2.79
C PHE A 26 1.07 16.23 3.19
N VAL A 27 0.80 14.93 3.05
CA VAL A 27 -0.50 14.32 3.37
C VAL A 27 -0.30 13.18 4.35
N LEU A 28 -1.15 13.09 5.37
CA LEU A 28 -1.14 12.03 6.37
C LEU A 28 -2.57 11.52 6.60
N GLY A 29 -2.78 10.23 6.34
CA GLY A 29 -4.07 9.59 6.54
C GLY A 29 -5.17 10.17 5.64
N TYR A 30 -6.40 10.05 6.11
CA TYR A 30 -7.61 10.49 5.41
C TYR A 30 -8.75 10.67 6.43
N THR A 31 -9.69 11.53 6.10
CA THR A 31 -10.93 11.73 6.85
C THR A 31 -11.89 10.56 6.64
N PRO A 32 -12.87 10.36 7.55
CA PRO A 32 -13.92 9.36 7.35
C PRO A 32 -14.74 9.56 6.07
N LEU A 33 -14.90 10.81 5.62
CA LEU A 33 -15.63 11.13 4.38
C LEU A 33 -14.84 10.71 3.15
N GLU A 34 -13.53 10.97 3.11
CA GLU A 34 -12.66 10.51 2.02
C GLU A 34 -12.60 8.97 1.97
N PHE A 35 -12.59 8.31 3.13
CA PHE A 35 -12.64 6.84 3.18
C PHE A 35 -13.96 6.28 2.63
N ARG A 36 -15.09 6.89 3.01
CA ARG A 36 -16.41 6.55 2.45
C ARG A 36 -16.42 6.67 0.93
N ASP A 37 -15.88 7.77 0.40
CA ASP A 37 -15.87 8.04 -1.04
C ASP A 37 -14.99 7.02 -1.78
N ALA A 38 -13.85 6.64 -1.21
CA ALA A 38 -13.01 5.57 -1.75
C ALA A 38 -13.75 4.22 -1.82
N LEU A 39 -14.49 3.85 -0.77
CA LEU A 39 -15.28 2.63 -0.76
C LEU A 39 -16.40 2.65 -1.81
N HIS A 40 -17.06 3.79 -2.02
CA HIS A 40 -18.06 3.93 -3.09
C HIS A 40 -17.44 3.77 -4.47
N MET A 41 -16.26 4.36 -4.73
CA MET A 41 -15.56 4.19 -6.01
C MET A 41 -15.24 2.72 -6.31
N ILE A 42 -14.86 1.96 -5.28
CA ILE A 42 -14.59 0.51 -5.41
C ILE A 42 -15.90 -0.24 -5.67
N ALA A 43 -16.93 0.00 -4.86
CA ALA A 43 -18.22 -0.71 -4.94
C ALA A 43 -18.94 -0.46 -6.27
N GLU A 44 -18.82 0.75 -6.82
CA GLU A 44 -19.41 1.14 -8.11
C GLU A 44 -18.55 0.71 -9.31
N GLY A 45 -17.39 0.07 -9.09
CA GLY A 45 -16.49 -0.39 -10.14
C GLY A 45 -15.72 0.72 -10.85
N LYS A 46 -15.74 1.96 -10.33
CA LYS A 46 -14.94 3.09 -10.84
C LYS A 46 -13.44 2.86 -10.61
N VAL A 47 -13.10 2.12 -9.56
CA VAL A 47 -11.72 1.73 -9.24
C VAL A 47 -11.67 0.22 -9.00
N ASN A 48 -10.90 -0.51 -9.82
CA ASN A 48 -10.64 -1.93 -9.60
C ASN A 48 -9.38 -2.11 -8.75
N CYS A 49 -9.55 -2.48 -7.48
CA CYS A 49 -8.43 -2.75 -6.57
C CYS A 49 -7.87 -4.17 -6.66
N SER A 50 -8.52 -5.09 -7.38
CA SER A 50 -8.09 -6.50 -7.46
C SER A 50 -6.62 -6.65 -7.83
N PRO A 51 -6.09 -5.95 -8.87
CA PRO A 51 -4.69 -6.08 -9.28
C PRO A 51 -3.66 -5.67 -8.22
N LEU A 52 -4.06 -4.87 -7.22
CA LEU A 52 -3.15 -4.47 -6.14
C LEU A 52 -2.78 -5.66 -5.25
N ILE A 53 -3.69 -6.64 -5.13
CA ILE A 53 -3.50 -7.83 -4.29
C ILE A 53 -2.62 -8.82 -5.04
N THR A 54 -1.33 -8.82 -4.74
CA THR A 54 -0.33 -9.70 -5.38
C THR A 54 -0.14 -11.03 -4.66
N GLY A 55 -0.67 -11.17 -3.44
CA GLY A 55 -0.60 -12.41 -2.69
C GLY A 55 -1.65 -12.52 -1.57
N VAL A 56 -1.95 -13.76 -1.17
CA VAL A 56 -2.82 -14.06 -0.02
C VAL A 56 -2.17 -15.14 0.83
N VAL A 57 -2.15 -14.96 2.14
CA VAL A 57 -1.55 -15.90 3.11
C VAL A 57 -2.51 -16.20 4.26
N GLY A 58 -2.37 -17.37 4.90
CA GLY A 58 -3.02 -17.68 6.16
C GLY A 58 -2.42 -16.94 7.36
N LEU A 59 -3.06 -16.99 8.53
CA LEU A 59 -2.57 -16.31 9.74
C LEU A 59 -1.18 -16.81 10.17
N GLU A 60 -0.86 -18.07 9.90
CA GLU A 60 0.44 -18.69 10.20
C GLU A 60 1.60 -18.12 9.36
N GLY A 61 1.31 -17.52 8.21
CA GLY A 61 2.31 -16.99 7.27
C GLY A 61 2.55 -15.49 7.34
N VAL A 62 2.08 -14.80 8.39
CA VAL A 62 2.29 -13.35 8.56
C VAL A 62 3.76 -12.98 8.53
N THR A 63 4.64 -13.77 9.16
CA THR A 63 6.09 -13.55 9.14
C THR A 63 6.64 -13.63 7.72
N ASN A 64 6.23 -14.65 6.96
CA ASN A 64 6.65 -14.82 5.56
C ASN A 64 6.20 -13.64 4.69
N ALA A 65 4.99 -13.12 4.91
CA ALA A 65 4.48 -11.96 4.20
C ALA A 65 5.32 -10.69 4.45
N PHE A 66 5.76 -10.46 5.70
CA PHE A 66 6.64 -9.33 5.99
C PHE A 66 8.03 -9.48 5.36
N GLU A 67 8.62 -10.68 5.36
CA GLU A 67 9.91 -10.93 4.70
C GLU A 67 9.80 -10.73 3.18
N ALA A 68 8.73 -11.23 2.56
CA ALA A 68 8.49 -11.07 1.13
C ALA A 68 8.30 -9.60 0.72
N LEU A 69 7.64 -8.78 1.56
CA LEU A 69 7.45 -7.34 1.31
C LEU A 69 8.72 -6.49 1.48
N ARG A 70 9.85 -7.08 1.91
CA ARG A 70 11.14 -6.37 1.93
C ARG A 70 11.70 -6.14 0.53
N ASP A 71 11.36 -7.00 -0.42
CA ASP A 71 11.70 -6.85 -1.84
C ASP A 71 10.51 -6.21 -2.57
N PRO A 72 10.60 -4.93 -2.97
CA PRO A 72 9.49 -4.22 -3.62
C PRO A 72 9.17 -4.75 -5.02
N GLU A 73 10.04 -5.58 -5.62
CA GLU A 73 9.87 -6.07 -6.99
C GLU A 73 8.92 -7.26 -7.11
N GLN A 74 8.61 -7.95 -5.99
CA GLN A 74 7.81 -9.19 -6.02
C GLN A 74 6.34 -8.97 -5.64
N HIS A 75 6.07 -8.10 -4.66
CA HIS A 75 4.73 -7.93 -4.11
C HIS A 75 4.41 -6.46 -3.81
N ALA A 76 3.17 -6.06 -4.11
CA ALA A 76 2.62 -4.76 -3.73
C ALA A 76 1.75 -4.87 -2.47
N LYS A 77 0.71 -5.72 -2.49
CA LYS A 77 -0.18 -5.96 -1.35
C LYS A 77 -0.37 -7.46 -1.12
N ILE A 78 -0.10 -7.90 0.10
CA ILE A 78 -0.43 -9.24 0.58
C ILE A 78 -1.61 -9.14 1.54
N LEU A 79 -2.66 -9.93 1.31
CA LEU A 79 -3.80 -10.06 2.24
C LEU A 79 -3.62 -11.26 3.16
N ILE A 80 -4.08 -11.11 4.40
CA ILE A 80 -4.16 -12.20 5.37
C ILE A 80 -5.61 -12.69 5.38
N ASP A 81 -5.84 -13.95 5.03
CA ASP A 81 -7.14 -14.61 5.13
C ASP A 81 -7.13 -15.57 6.33
N PRO A 82 -7.80 -15.24 7.44
CA PRO A 82 -7.80 -16.06 8.65
C PRO A 82 -8.53 -17.40 8.48
N LYS A 83 -9.26 -17.61 7.38
CA LYS A 83 -9.91 -18.91 7.09
C LYS A 83 -8.97 -19.90 6.40
N ARG A 84 -7.81 -19.45 5.93
CA ARG A 84 -6.79 -20.29 5.31
C ARG A 84 -5.81 -20.82 6.34
N SER A 85 -5.44 -22.08 6.19
CA SER A 85 -4.34 -22.73 6.93
C SER A 85 -3.07 -22.74 6.09
N GLY A 86 -1.91 -22.80 6.75
CA GLY A 86 -0.61 -22.83 6.08
C GLY A 86 0.07 -21.47 6.04
N SER A 87 1.39 -21.53 5.81
CA SER A 87 2.29 -20.37 5.86
C SER A 87 2.71 -19.84 4.49
N ASP A 88 2.32 -20.52 3.41
CA ASP A 88 2.73 -20.18 2.05
C ASP A 88 1.90 -19.00 1.50
N ILE A 89 2.58 -18.08 0.82
CA ILE A 89 1.94 -16.97 0.11
C ILE A 89 1.44 -17.48 -1.23
N GLN A 90 0.13 -17.50 -1.44
CA GLN A 90 -0.45 -17.81 -2.74
C GLN A 90 -0.42 -16.57 -3.63
N LEU A 91 0.24 -16.66 -4.79
CA LEU A 91 0.20 -15.64 -5.82
C LEU A 91 -1.20 -15.50 -6.42
N MET A 92 -1.64 -14.27 -6.63
CA MET A 92 -2.89 -13.98 -7.33
C MET A 92 -2.59 -13.79 -8.82
N SER A 93 -3.25 -14.59 -9.67
CA SER A 93 -3.27 -14.37 -11.11
C SER A 93 -4.43 -13.43 -11.45
N HIS A 94 -4.13 -12.27 -12.02
CA HIS A 94 -5.11 -11.32 -12.56
C HIS A 94 -5.17 -11.38 -14.07
#